data_AF-Q0UG97-F1
#
_entry.id   AF-Q0UG97-F1
#
_cell.length_a   1.000
_cell.length_b   1.000
_cell.length_c   1.000
_cell.angle_alpha   90.00
_cell.angle_beta   90.00
_cell.angle_gamma   90.00
#
_symmetry.space_group_name_H-M   'P 1'
#
loop_
_entity.id
_entity.type
_entity.pdbx_description
1 polymer ?
#
loop_
_entity_poly.entity_id
_entity_poly.type
_entity_poly.pdbx_seq_one_letter_code
_entity_poly.pdbx_strand_id
1 'polypeptide(L)'
;MSKDLIVRLETSNDKLAAVAALETLARTCISDLVPATYCVGQAITADGRAVEFSISAFVTETETLESLWPSLDVVQKKVILEEVIAAIKKLQGSEISPKAEAHRVPLISTCQLLTDFVAQYQLKKFATSSIEESSGGVTITSALPNINPVSFSNQQLKELDNTAVFCHNDMEPRNILIRRTTSGYKLAAIIDWETASIAPFAFETAAKDTHLGASNQYFDWYSMYKSATKSLIPDGHVATKLICAVHLIVSSRQRQLLKNVSAEIERRWVEMVELEMHEDVRAGMVKKEGAKEWKYDKGELVELELQVLKDFGRI
;
A
#
# COMPACT_ATOMS: atom_id res chain seq x y z
N MET A 1 -34.30 -8.55 7.41
CA MET A 1 -33.58 -7.26 7.32
C MET A 1 -33.02 -7.15 5.92
N SER A 2 -33.26 -6.04 5.23
CA SER A 2 -32.58 -5.75 3.97
C SER A 2 -31.08 -5.66 4.22
N LYS A 3 -30.25 -6.25 3.36
CA LYS A 3 -28.80 -6.09 3.43
C LYS A 3 -28.43 -5.03 2.39
N ASP A 4 -27.72 -4.01 2.83
CA ASP A 4 -27.10 -3.07 1.89
C ASP A 4 -25.87 -3.74 1.28
N LEU A 5 -25.70 -3.57 -0.03
CA LEU A 5 -24.68 -4.27 -0.82
C LEU A 5 -23.85 -3.26 -1.62
N ILE A 6 -22.57 -3.56 -1.79
CA ILE A 6 -21.72 -2.94 -2.80
C ILE A 6 -21.63 -3.89 -3.99
N VAL A 7 -21.75 -3.34 -5.20
CA VAL A 7 -21.47 -4.05 -6.45
C VAL A 7 -20.28 -3.38 -7.11
N ARG A 8 -19.14 -4.09 -7.20
CA ARG A 8 -17.96 -3.67 -7.97
C ARG A 8 -18.05 -4.29 -9.35
N LEU A 9 -17.77 -3.51 -10.39
CA LEU A 9 -17.78 -3.94 -11.79
C LEU A 9 -16.46 -3.53 -12.44
N GLU A 10 -15.77 -4.47 -13.08
CA GLU A 10 -14.50 -4.23 -13.77
C GLU A 10 -14.45 -4.87 -15.14
N THR A 11 -13.60 -4.34 -16.02
CA THR A 11 -13.28 -5.01 -17.28
C THR A 11 -12.49 -6.28 -17.00
N SER A 12 -12.97 -7.42 -17.52
CA SER A 12 -12.49 -8.76 -17.15
C SER A 12 -10.99 -8.96 -17.36
N ASN A 13 -10.30 -9.44 -16.32
CA ASN A 13 -8.87 -9.81 -16.28
C ASN A 13 -8.59 -10.86 -15.17
N ASP A 14 -9.62 -11.60 -14.73
CA ASP A 14 -9.64 -12.54 -13.59
C ASP A 14 -9.18 -11.93 -12.24
N LYS A 15 -9.22 -10.60 -12.11
CA LYS A 15 -8.73 -9.91 -10.91
C LYS A 15 -9.67 -10.05 -9.73
N LEU A 16 -10.99 -9.91 -9.94
CA LEU A 16 -11.93 -9.91 -8.83
C LEU A 16 -12.04 -11.27 -8.12
N ALA A 17 -11.78 -12.36 -8.84
CA ALA A 17 -11.74 -13.70 -8.26
C ALA A 17 -10.54 -13.85 -7.30
N ALA A 18 -9.36 -13.35 -7.69
CA ALA A 18 -8.18 -13.35 -6.84
C ALA A 18 -8.38 -12.46 -5.60
N VAL A 19 -8.96 -11.27 -5.76
CA VAL A 19 -9.29 -10.37 -4.63
C VAL A 19 -10.26 -11.04 -3.66
N ALA A 20 -11.32 -11.68 -4.14
CA ALA A 20 -12.26 -12.36 -3.26
C ALA A 20 -11.65 -13.57 -2.52
N ALA A 21 -10.67 -14.24 -3.13
CA ALA A 21 -9.89 -15.27 -2.44
C ALA A 21 -9.06 -14.67 -1.29
N LEU A 22 -8.41 -13.54 -1.52
CA LEU A 22 -7.64 -12.79 -0.50
C LEU A 22 -8.57 -12.28 0.62
N GLU A 23 -9.73 -11.71 0.29
CA GLU A 23 -10.74 -11.29 1.27
C GLU A 23 -11.24 -12.47 2.11
N THR A 24 -11.47 -13.63 1.46
CA THR A 24 -11.90 -14.85 2.15
C THR A 24 -10.84 -15.31 3.14
N LEU A 25 -9.57 -15.29 2.74
CA LEU A 25 -8.44 -15.59 3.63
C LEU A 25 -8.35 -14.57 4.77
N ALA A 26 -8.45 -13.26 4.49
CA ALA A 26 -8.44 -12.24 5.53
C ALA A 26 -9.55 -12.44 6.56
N ARG A 27 -10.75 -12.84 6.10
CA ARG A 27 -11.88 -13.17 6.98
C ARG A 27 -11.61 -14.35 7.91
N THR A 28 -10.72 -15.29 7.58
CA THR A 28 -10.37 -16.37 8.53
C THR A 28 -9.58 -15.84 9.72
N CYS A 29 -8.87 -14.72 9.53
CA CYS A 29 -8.00 -14.10 10.53
C CYS A 29 -8.71 -12.98 11.33
N ILE A 30 -9.49 -12.16 10.63
CA ILE A 30 -10.16 -10.96 11.15
C ILE A 30 -11.61 -10.87 10.63
N SER A 31 -12.39 -11.91 10.91
CA SER A 31 -13.76 -12.11 10.38
C SER A 31 -14.73 -10.95 10.58
N ASP A 32 -14.54 -10.16 11.63
CA ASP A 32 -15.36 -9.00 12.02
C ASP A 32 -14.94 -7.71 11.30
N LEU A 33 -13.77 -7.67 10.68
CA LEU A 33 -13.19 -6.49 10.05
C LEU A 33 -13.13 -6.57 8.53
N VAL A 34 -13.48 -7.69 7.91
CA VAL A 34 -13.46 -7.82 6.44
C VAL A 34 -14.89 -8.03 5.96
N PRO A 35 -15.44 -7.14 5.11
CA PRO A 35 -16.80 -7.30 4.60
C PRO A 35 -17.00 -8.67 3.93
N ALA A 36 -18.20 -9.22 4.03
CA ALA A 36 -18.48 -10.51 3.42
C ALA A 36 -18.65 -10.37 1.90
N THR A 37 -17.86 -11.11 1.13
CA THR A 37 -18.06 -11.24 -0.31
C THR A 37 -19.04 -12.37 -0.57
N TYR A 38 -20.19 -12.01 -1.16
CA TYR A 38 -21.32 -12.92 -1.39
C TYR A 38 -21.24 -13.61 -2.74
N CYS A 39 -20.75 -12.90 -3.76
CA CYS A 39 -20.68 -13.41 -5.12
C CYS A 39 -19.53 -12.75 -5.87
N VAL A 40 -18.86 -13.54 -6.71
CA VAL A 40 -18.01 -13.05 -7.78
C VAL A 40 -18.41 -13.79 -9.04
N GLY A 41 -18.46 -13.09 -10.17
CA GLY A 41 -18.82 -13.70 -11.44
C GLY A 41 -18.46 -12.82 -12.62
N GLN A 42 -18.88 -13.28 -13.79
CA GLN A 42 -18.77 -12.55 -15.04
C GLN A 42 -20.16 -12.24 -15.58
N ALA A 43 -20.29 -11.10 -16.24
CA ALA A 43 -21.50 -10.67 -16.90
C ALA A 43 -21.17 -10.03 -18.25
N ILE A 44 -22.18 -9.91 -19.11
CA ILE A 44 -22.09 -9.18 -20.37
C ILE A 44 -23.04 -7.98 -20.25
N THR A 45 -22.51 -6.78 -20.43
CA THR A 45 -23.31 -5.54 -20.43
C THR A 45 -24.20 -5.49 -21.68
N ALA A 46 -25.22 -4.61 -21.66
CA ALA A 46 -26.16 -4.48 -22.79
C ALA A 46 -25.48 -4.10 -24.12
N ASP A 47 -24.30 -3.48 -24.08
CA ASP A 47 -23.47 -3.14 -25.24
C ASP A 47 -22.44 -4.23 -25.61
N GLY A 48 -22.52 -5.42 -25.01
CA GLY A 48 -21.71 -6.59 -25.35
C GLY A 48 -20.33 -6.65 -24.70
N ARG A 49 -20.00 -5.77 -23.75
CA ARG A 49 -18.72 -5.82 -23.03
C ARG A 49 -18.74 -6.89 -21.94
N ALA A 50 -17.70 -7.72 -21.90
CA ALA A 50 -17.47 -8.65 -20.81
C ALA A 50 -16.94 -7.89 -19.57
N VAL A 51 -17.60 -8.10 -18.44
CA VAL A 51 -17.22 -7.51 -17.16
C VAL A 51 -17.15 -8.60 -16.09
N GLU A 52 -16.26 -8.42 -15.13
CA GLU A 52 -16.30 -9.12 -13.86
C GLU A 52 -17.09 -8.30 -12.85
N PHE A 53 -17.77 -8.98 -11.94
CA PHE A 53 -18.45 -8.33 -10.84
C PHE A 53 -18.15 -9.02 -9.51
N SER A 54 -18.14 -8.24 -8.43
CA SER A 54 -18.21 -8.75 -7.08
C SER A 54 -19.34 -8.06 -6.31
N ILE A 55 -20.01 -8.84 -5.45
CA ILE A 55 -21.07 -8.36 -4.57
C ILE A 55 -20.61 -8.60 -3.14
N SER A 56 -20.46 -7.53 -2.37
CA SER A 56 -20.02 -7.59 -0.97
C SER A 56 -20.96 -6.83 -0.04
N ALA A 57 -20.85 -7.10 1.25
CA ALA A 57 -21.61 -6.41 2.28
C ALA A 57 -21.22 -4.92 2.34
N PHE A 58 -22.20 -4.02 2.30
CA PHE A 58 -21.99 -2.62 2.64
C PHE A 58 -21.95 -2.48 4.17
N VAL A 59 -20.93 -1.83 4.71
CA VAL A 59 -20.78 -1.62 6.15
C VAL A 59 -21.46 -0.30 6.53
N THR A 60 -22.75 -0.37 6.85
CA THR A 60 -23.55 0.81 7.22
C THR A 60 -23.03 1.53 8.46
N GLU A 61 -23.36 2.81 8.56
CA GLU A 61 -23.01 3.69 9.70
C GLU A 61 -21.50 3.75 9.93
N THR A 62 -20.75 3.85 8.84
CA THR A 62 -19.29 4.03 8.88
C THR A 62 -18.86 5.19 8.00
N GLU A 63 -17.67 5.70 8.30
CA GLU A 63 -16.95 6.69 7.51
C GLU A 63 -15.51 6.20 7.31
N THR A 64 -14.84 6.63 6.25
CA THR A 64 -13.41 6.33 6.07
C THR A 64 -12.58 7.00 7.16
N LEU A 65 -11.47 6.38 7.58
CA LEU A 65 -10.54 7.00 8.51
C LEU A 65 -9.96 8.28 7.89
N GLU A 66 -9.75 8.31 6.57
CA GLU A 66 -9.30 9.49 5.83
C GLU A 66 -10.16 10.74 6.11
N SER A 67 -11.49 10.62 6.02
CA SER A 67 -12.40 11.75 6.26
C SER A 67 -12.41 12.20 7.72
N LEU A 68 -12.20 11.29 8.67
CA LEU A 68 -12.22 11.59 10.10
C LEU A 68 -10.87 12.07 10.62
N TRP A 69 -9.75 11.59 10.07
CA TRP A 69 -8.41 11.73 10.61
C TRP A 69 -8.00 13.17 10.98
N PRO A 70 -8.31 14.22 10.18
CA PRO A 70 -7.98 15.60 10.54
C PRO A 70 -8.65 16.09 11.83
N SER A 71 -9.82 15.54 12.16
CA SER A 71 -10.64 15.96 13.31
C SER A 71 -10.32 15.22 14.61
N LEU A 72 -9.55 14.13 14.53
CA LEU A 72 -9.21 13.31 15.67
C LEU A 72 -8.09 13.94 16.49
N ASP A 73 -8.22 13.89 17.82
CA ASP A 73 -7.13 14.22 18.71
C ASP A 73 -6.05 13.11 18.74
N VAL A 74 -4.91 13.42 19.36
CA VAL A 74 -3.76 12.49 19.43
C VAL A 74 -4.10 11.18 20.14
N VAL A 75 -4.98 11.22 21.15
CA VAL A 75 -5.38 10.03 21.93
C VAL A 75 -6.25 9.13 21.06
N GLN A 76 -7.24 9.71 20.37
CA GLN A 76 -8.12 8.99 19.45
C GLN A 76 -7.34 8.36 18.29
N LYS A 77 -6.41 9.11 17.68
CA LYS A 77 -5.51 8.59 16.62
C LYS A 77 -4.71 7.39 17.09
N LYS A 78 -4.18 7.45 18.32
CA LYS A 78 -3.40 6.36 18.91
C LYS A 78 -4.27 5.12 19.13
N VAL A 79 -5.46 5.26 19.71
CA VAL A 79 -6.38 4.13 19.95
C VAL A 79 -6.79 3.44 18.65
N ILE A 80 -7.15 4.21 17.61
CA ILE A 80 -7.50 3.64 16.30
C ILE A 80 -6.29 2.90 15.70
N LEU A 81 -5.11 3.50 15.77
CA LEU A 81 -3.91 2.85 15.27
C LEU A 81 -3.62 1.54 16.02
N GLU A 82 -3.78 1.50 17.34
CA GLU A 82 -3.63 0.27 18.12
C GLU A 82 -4.59 -0.84 17.66
N GLU A 83 -5.85 -0.51 17.32
CA GLU A 83 -6.80 -1.46 16.74
C GLU A 83 -6.34 -1.95 15.34
N VAL A 84 -5.83 -1.06 14.50
CA VAL A 84 -5.28 -1.41 13.18
C VAL A 84 -4.06 -2.34 13.31
N ILE A 85 -3.13 -2.03 14.21
CA ILE A 85 -1.95 -2.87 14.47
C ILE A 85 -2.36 -4.23 15.03
N ALA A 86 -3.39 -4.29 15.88
CA ALA A 86 -3.93 -5.56 16.36
C ALA A 86 -4.51 -6.40 15.21
N ALA A 87 -5.19 -5.78 14.24
CA ALA A 87 -5.68 -6.48 13.04
C ALA A 87 -4.52 -7.00 12.16
N ILE A 88 -3.49 -6.18 11.92
CA ILE A 88 -2.29 -6.59 11.17
C ILE A 88 -1.60 -7.78 11.84
N LYS A 89 -1.40 -7.72 13.16
CA LYS A 89 -0.79 -8.84 13.91
C LYS A 89 -1.60 -10.13 13.81
N LYS A 90 -2.94 -10.04 13.76
CA LYS A 90 -3.79 -11.22 13.53
C LYS A 90 -3.59 -11.79 12.12
N LEU A 91 -3.55 -10.95 11.10
CA LEU A 91 -3.28 -11.37 9.71
C LEU A 91 -1.92 -12.05 9.57
N GLN A 92 -0.89 -11.50 10.21
CA GLN A 92 0.48 -12.02 10.16
C GLN A 92 0.71 -13.25 11.04
N GLY A 93 -0.01 -13.34 12.16
CA GLY A 93 0.15 -14.40 13.16
C GLY A 93 -0.64 -15.67 12.85
N SER A 94 -1.57 -15.61 11.89
CA SER A 94 -2.26 -16.81 11.42
C SER A 94 -1.23 -17.76 10.79
N GLU A 95 -1.23 -19.02 11.23
CA GLU A 95 -0.62 -20.12 10.49
C GLU A 95 -1.42 -20.30 9.20
N ILE A 96 -1.27 -19.38 8.26
CA ILE A 96 -1.69 -19.55 6.89
C ILE A 96 -0.76 -20.63 6.38
N SER A 97 -1.14 -21.88 6.63
CA SER A 97 -0.43 -23.02 6.10
C SER A 97 -0.42 -22.81 4.60
N PRO A 98 0.76 -22.53 4.00
CA PRO A 98 0.83 -22.22 2.58
C PRO A 98 0.22 -23.38 1.77
N LYS A 99 0.19 -24.59 2.34
CA LYS A 99 -0.39 -25.80 1.75
C LYS A 99 -1.92 -25.89 1.79
N ALA A 100 -2.60 -25.32 2.79
CA ALA A 100 -4.05 -25.44 2.93
C ALA A 100 -4.80 -24.49 1.97
N GLU A 101 -4.19 -23.35 1.64
CA GLU A 101 -4.84 -22.29 0.85
C GLU A 101 -4.12 -21.91 -0.45
N ALA A 102 -2.95 -22.50 -0.77
CA ALA A 102 -2.26 -22.32 -2.06
C ALA A 102 -3.12 -22.60 -3.30
N HIS A 103 -4.23 -23.35 -3.15
CA HIS A 103 -5.16 -23.58 -4.24
C HIS A 103 -6.01 -22.36 -4.60
N ARG A 104 -6.04 -21.31 -3.76
CA ARG A 104 -6.87 -20.12 -3.94
C ARG A 104 -6.09 -18.82 -4.05
N VAL A 105 -4.95 -18.72 -3.36
CA VAL A 105 -4.06 -17.55 -3.43
C VAL A 105 -2.66 -18.02 -3.85
N PRO A 106 -2.17 -17.64 -5.04
CA PRO A 106 -0.86 -18.04 -5.50
C PRO A 106 0.23 -17.44 -4.60
N LEU A 107 1.07 -18.30 -4.05
CA LEU A 107 2.31 -17.87 -3.40
C LEU A 107 3.30 -17.43 -4.47
N ILE A 108 3.53 -16.13 -4.56
CA ILE A 108 4.58 -15.58 -5.41
C ILE A 108 5.89 -15.56 -4.65
N SER A 109 6.99 -15.95 -5.31
CA SER A 109 8.32 -15.77 -4.72
C SER A 109 8.65 -14.28 -4.66
N THR A 110 9.57 -13.89 -3.77
CA THR A 110 10.07 -12.52 -3.70
C THR A 110 10.69 -12.08 -5.02
N CYS A 111 11.29 -13.01 -5.78
CA CYS A 111 11.79 -12.76 -7.13
C CYS A 111 10.67 -12.35 -8.09
N GLN A 112 9.57 -13.11 -8.09
CA GLN A 112 8.40 -12.80 -8.92
C GLN A 112 7.74 -11.49 -8.47
N LEU A 113 7.59 -11.27 -7.17
CA LEU A 113 7.08 -10.01 -6.60
C LEU A 113 7.88 -8.81 -7.10
N LEU A 114 9.22 -8.87 -7.04
CA LEU A 114 10.08 -7.80 -7.53
C LEU A 114 9.98 -7.62 -9.05
N THR A 115 9.86 -8.71 -9.80
CA THR A 115 9.67 -8.68 -11.26
C THR A 115 8.37 -7.98 -11.64
N ASP A 116 7.27 -8.36 -10.98
CA ASP A 116 5.96 -7.77 -11.20
C ASP A 116 5.95 -6.29 -10.81
N PHE A 117 6.61 -5.95 -9.70
CA PHE A 117 6.75 -4.56 -9.25
C PHE A 117 7.58 -3.72 -10.23
N VAL A 118 8.69 -4.24 -10.76
CA VAL A 118 9.45 -3.58 -11.83
C VAL A 118 8.57 -3.36 -13.05
N ALA A 119 7.80 -4.37 -13.47
CA ALA A 119 6.91 -4.28 -14.63
C ALA A 119 5.81 -3.22 -14.43
N GLN A 120 5.19 -3.18 -13.25
CA GLN A 120 4.16 -2.20 -12.88
C GLN A 120 4.67 -0.75 -12.94
N TYR A 121 5.95 -0.53 -12.63
CA TYR A 121 6.56 0.80 -12.57
C TYR A 121 7.26 1.23 -13.87
N GLN A 122 7.11 0.48 -14.96
CA GLN A 122 7.59 0.92 -16.27
C GLN A 122 6.76 2.09 -16.81
N LEU A 123 7.38 2.95 -17.60
CA LEU A 123 6.66 3.94 -18.40
C LEU A 123 6.39 3.36 -19.79
N LYS A 124 5.24 3.69 -20.39
CA LYS A 124 4.84 3.18 -21.72
C LYS A 124 5.90 3.41 -22.82
N LYS A 125 6.72 4.44 -22.68
CA LYS A 125 7.72 4.86 -23.69
C LYS A 125 9.16 4.57 -23.30
N PHE A 126 9.46 4.36 -22.02
CA PHE A 126 10.82 4.31 -21.51
C PHE A 126 10.92 3.32 -20.36
N ALA A 127 12.01 2.54 -20.35
CA ALA A 127 12.31 1.70 -19.21
C ALA A 127 12.73 2.56 -18.01
N THR A 128 12.18 2.27 -16.83
CA THR A 128 12.51 2.98 -15.59
C THR A 128 13.54 2.22 -14.78
N SER A 129 13.35 0.93 -14.64
CA SER A 129 14.30 0.00 -14.03
C SER A 129 14.28 -1.32 -14.79
N SER A 130 15.33 -2.12 -14.62
CA SER A 130 15.40 -3.50 -15.10
C SER A 130 15.62 -4.44 -13.93
N ILE A 131 15.22 -5.69 -14.10
CA ILE A 131 15.59 -6.80 -13.24
C ILE A 131 16.29 -7.85 -14.11
N GLU A 132 17.47 -8.30 -13.66
CA GLU A 132 18.29 -9.29 -14.34
C GLU A 132 18.48 -10.48 -13.42
N GLU A 133 18.01 -11.65 -13.87
CA GLU A 133 18.21 -12.91 -13.17
C GLU A 133 19.49 -13.60 -13.64
N SER A 134 20.22 -14.18 -12.69
CA SER A 134 21.45 -14.94 -12.92
C SER A 134 21.45 -16.20 -12.07
N SER A 135 22.41 -17.10 -12.29
CA SER A 135 22.58 -18.29 -11.45
C SER A 135 22.85 -17.95 -9.97
N GLY A 136 23.33 -16.75 -9.65
CA GLY A 136 23.63 -16.30 -8.30
C GLY A 136 22.47 -15.59 -7.57
N GLY A 137 21.42 -15.20 -8.30
CA GLY A 137 20.31 -14.38 -7.79
C GLY A 137 19.92 -13.27 -8.77
N VAL A 138 19.37 -12.17 -8.26
CA VAL A 138 18.81 -11.10 -9.09
C VAL A 138 19.47 -9.76 -8.84
N THR A 139 19.55 -8.91 -9.86
CA THR A 139 19.98 -7.51 -9.73
C THR A 139 18.95 -6.58 -10.33
N ILE A 140 18.55 -5.56 -9.56
CA ILE A 140 17.65 -4.50 -10.00
C ILE A 140 18.49 -3.25 -10.25
N THR A 141 18.35 -2.70 -11.45
CA THR A 141 19.12 -1.55 -11.92
C THR A 141 18.18 -0.43 -12.34
N SER A 142 18.48 0.79 -11.92
CA SER A 142 17.78 1.99 -12.38
C SER A 142 18.29 2.40 -13.77
N ALA A 143 17.40 2.89 -14.64
CA ALA A 143 17.79 3.55 -15.89
C ALA A 143 18.52 4.89 -15.66
N LEU A 144 18.43 5.45 -14.45
CA LEU A 144 19.13 6.67 -14.05
C LEU A 144 20.50 6.34 -13.43
N PRO A 145 21.61 6.96 -13.89
CA PRO A 145 22.98 6.60 -13.49
C PRO A 145 23.32 6.95 -12.03
N ASN A 146 22.51 7.76 -11.37
CA ASN A 146 22.74 8.23 -10.00
C ASN A 146 21.98 7.43 -8.93
N ILE A 147 21.37 6.30 -9.29
CA ILE A 147 20.71 5.41 -8.35
C ILE A 147 21.43 4.06 -8.37
N ASN A 148 22.02 3.69 -7.24
CA ASN A 148 22.83 2.48 -7.12
C ASN A 148 21.97 1.22 -7.31
N PRO A 149 22.45 0.21 -8.05
CA PRO A 149 21.77 -1.07 -8.18
C PRO A 149 21.60 -1.81 -6.84
N VAL A 150 20.59 -2.67 -6.76
CA VAL A 150 20.35 -3.56 -5.61
C VAL A 150 20.34 -5.01 -6.08
N SER A 151 21.24 -5.84 -5.55
CA SER A 151 21.35 -7.26 -5.91
C SER A 151 20.98 -8.19 -4.76
N PHE A 152 20.24 -9.27 -4.99
CA PHE A 152 19.95 -10.30 -4.00
C PHE A 152 20.60 -11.60 -4.42
N SER A 153 21.23 -12.31 -3.48
CA SER A 153 21.60 -13.71 -3.73
C SER A 153 20.37 -14.62 -3.63
N ASN A 154 20.43 -15.82 -4.22
CA ASN A 154 19.38 -16.83 -4.07
C ASN A 154 19.09 -17.16 -2.59
N GLN A 155 20.10 -17.13 -1.73
CA GLN A 155 19.93 -17.34 -0.29
C GLN A 155 19.13 -16.21 0.35
N GLN A 156 19.39 -14.96 -0.03
CA GLN A 156 18.66 -13.79 0.47
C GLN A 156 17.21 -13.77 0.01
N LEU A 157 16.95 -14.13 -1.25
CA LEU A 157 15.57 -14.27 -1.76
C LEU A 157 14.80 -15.33 -0.98
N LYS A 158 15.42 -16.49 -0.72
CA LYS A 158 14.82 -17.55 0.08
C LYS A 158 14.60 -17.13 1.54
N GLU A 159 15.51 -16.34 2.11
CA GLU A 159 15.34 -15.76 3.45
C GLU A 159 14.11 -14.85 3.50
N LEU A 160 13.93 -13.98 2.50
CA LEU A 160 12.73 -13.13 2.38
C LEU A 160 11.46 -13.98 2.26
N ASP A 161 11.46 -14.99 1.39
CA ASP A 161 10.31 -15.89 1.21
C ASP A 161 9.90 -16.57 2.52
N ASN A 162 10.87 -16.95 3.38
CA ASN A 162 10.60 -17.54 4.68
C ASN A 162 10.01 -16.55 5.71
N THR A 163 10.11 -15.25 5.44
CA THR A 163 9.52 -14.17 6.27
C THR A 163 8.21 -13.64 5.71
N ALA A 164 7.71 -14.24 4.62
CA ALA A 164 6.48 -13.78 3.99
C ALA A 164 5.29 -13.99 4.93
N VAL A 165 4.49 -12.94 5.07
CA VAL A 165 3.27 -12.91 5.87
C VAL A 165 2.13 -12.38 5.01
N PHE A 166 0.90 -12.50 5.47
CA PHE A 166 -0.22 -11.92 4.74
C PHE A 166 -0.31 -10.41 4.97
N CYS A 167 -0.07 -9.67 3.90
CA CYS A 167 0.00 -8.21 3.84
C CYS A 167 -1.21 -7.66 3.07
N HIS A 168 -1.71 -6.51 3.50
CA HIS A 168 -2.72 -5.78 2.73
C HIS A 168 -2.07 -4.94 1.62
N ASN A 169 -0.81 -4.52 1.80
CA ASN A 169 -0.03 -3.67 0.90
C ASN A 169 -0.59 -2.26 0.62
N ASP A 170 -1.74 -1.90 1.18
CA ASP A 170 -2.36 -0.57 1.05
C ASP A 170 -3.16 -0.18 2.30
N MET A 171 -2.54 -0.35 3.48
CA MET A 171 -3.12 0.06 4.77
C MET A 171 -3.12 1.59 4.91
N GLU A 172 -3.95 2.26 4.12
CA GLU A 172 -4.14 3.72 4.13
C GLU A 172 -5.50 4.12 4.72
N PRO A 173 -5.67 5.37 5.21
CA PRO A 173 -6.88 5.77 5.92
C PRO A 173 -8.15 5.67 5.04
N ARG A 174 -8.01 5.79 3.72
CA ARG A 174 -9.11 5.59 2.76
C ARG A 174 -9.67 4.16 2.74
N ASN A 175 -8.85 3.18 3.13
CA ASN A 175 -9.18 1.75 3.12
C ASN A 175 -9.60 1.23 4.50
N ILE A 176 -9.75 2.13 5.47
CA ILE A 176 -10.11 1.81 6.85
C ILE A 176 -11.46 2.45 7.15
N LEU A 177 -12.47 1.66 7.51
CA LEU A 177 -13.79 2.15 7.91
C LEU A 177 -13.90 2.21 9.42
N ILE A 178 -14.41 3.33 9.92
CA ILE A 178 -14.57 3.64 11.34
C ILE A 178 -16.05 3.83 11.65
N ARG A 179 -16.47 3.33 12.82
CA ARG A 179 -17.80 3.57 13.39
C ARG A 179 -17.68 4.46 14.62
N ARG A 180 -18.52 5.49 14.68
CA ARG A 180 -18.69 6.31 15.90
C ARG A 180 -19.50 5.50 16.93
N THR A 181 -19.05 5.52 18.18
CA THR A 181 -19.71 4.87 19.32
C THR A 181 -20.01 5.92 20.39
N THR A 182 -20.75 5.54 21.44
CA THR A 182 -20.99 6.41 22.60
C THR A 182 -19.71 6.77 23.35
N SER A 183 -18.65 5.98 23.20
CA SER A 183 -17.37 6.14 23.89
C SER A 183 -16.23 6.62 22.98
N GLY A 184 -16.50 6.98 21.72
CA GLY A 184 -15.49 7.44 20.77
C GLY A 184 -15.63 6.82 19.39
N TYR A 185 -14.55 6.24 18.88
CA TYR A 185 -14.45 5.66 17.55
C TYR A 185 -13.92 4.23 17.64
N LYS A 186 -14.36 3.36 16.74
CA LYS A 186 -13.91 1.97 16.66
C LYS A 186 -13.67 1.56 15.21
N LEU A 187 -12.67 0.71 14.98
CA LEU A 187 -12.46 0.06 13.69
C LEU A 187 -13.67 -0.81 13.35
N ALA A 188 -14.22 -0.60 12.15
CA ALA A 188 -15.43 -1.27 11.68
C ALA A 188 -15.13 -2.22 10.51
N ALA A 189 -14.24 -1.83 9.60
CA ALA A 189 -13.77 -2.71 8.54
C ALA A 189 -12.44 -2.23 7.92
N ILE A 190 -11.77 -3.14 7.22
CA ILE A 190 -10.65 -2.92 6.30
C ILE A 190 -11.12 -3.38 4.92
N ILE A 191 -10.98 -2.51 3.92
CA ILE A 191 -11.51 -2.70 2.57
C ILE A 191 -10.40 -2.52 1.53
N ASP A 192 -10.73 -2.80 0.27
CA ASP A 192 -9.82 -2.64 -0.88
C ASP A 192 -8.58 -3.55 -0.83
N TRP A 193 -8.84 -4.86 -0.73
CA TRP A 193 -7.83 -5.93 -0.67
C TRP A 193 -7.15 -6.22 -2.03
N GLU A 194 -7.22 -5.29 -2.98
CA GLU A 194 -6.79 -5.52 -4.37
C GLU A 194 -5.28 -5.70 -4.54
N THR A 195 -4.51 -5.12 -3.64
CA THR A 195 -3.05 -5.23 -3.61
C THR A 195 -2.57 -6.25 -2.60
N ALA A 196 -3.46 -6.89 -1.83
CA ALA A 196 -3.08 -7.81 -0.78
C ALA A 196 -2.31 -9.02 -1.33
N SER A 197 -1.31 -9.49 -0.58
CA SER A 197 -0.47 -10.60 -1.01
C SER A 197 0.20 -11.29 0.19
N ILE A 198 0.72 -12.49 -0.04
CA ILE A 198 1.67 -13.11 0.89
C ILE A 198 3.06 -12.63 0.48
N ALA A 199 3.64 -11.73 1.26
CA ALA A 199 4.92 -11.08 0.96
C ALA A 199 5.69 -10.74 2.24
N PRO A 200 7.02 -10.53 2.17
CA PRO A 200 7.76 -10.02 3.31
C PRO A 200 7.17 -8.67 3.78
N PHE A 201 6.91 -8.49 5.07
CA PHE A 201 6.31 -7.26 5.58
C PHE A 201 7.15 -5.99 5.32
N ALA A 202 8.46 -6.18 5.07
CA ALA A 202 9.34 -5.12 4.59
C ALA A 202 8.88 -4.51 3.25
N PHE A 203 8.21 -5.30 2.38
CA PHE A 203 7.62 -4.81 1.14
C PHE A 203 6.45 -3.85 1.41
N GLU A 204 5.48 -4.24 2.25
CA GLU A 204 4.36 -3.36 2.64
C GLU A 204 4.89 -2.07 3.31
N THR A 205 5.91 -2.21 4.17
CA THR A 205 6.59 -1.07 4.80
C THR A 205 7.21 -0.11 3.79
N ALA A 206 7.76 -0.62 2.69
CA ALA A 206 8.35 0.20 1.63
C ALA A 206 7.27 0.81 0.73
N ALA A 207 6.23 0.05 0.38
CA ALA A 207 5.08 0.54 -0.39
C ALA A 207 4.40 1.72 0.33
N LYS A 208 4.33 1.68 1.67
CA LYS A 208 3.88 2.80 2.51
C LYS A 208 4.61 4.12 2.19
N ASP A 209 5.92 4.05 1.92
CA ASP A 209 6.72 5.23 1.58
C ASP A 209 6.36 5.77 0.20
N THR A 210 5.95 4.91 -0.72
CA THR A 210 5.59 5.28 -2.10
C THR A 210 4.22 5.94 -2.22
N HIS A 211 3.38 5.83 -1.19
CA HIS A 211 2.08 6.50 -1.14
C HIS A 211 2.16 7.90 -0.53
N LEU A 212 3.24 8.20 0.20
CA LEU A 212 3.39 9.42 0.97
C LEU A 212 3.54 10.64 0.04
N GLY A 213 2.67 11.64 0.20
CA GLY A 213 2.58 12.82 -0.67
C GLY A 213 1.79 12.60 -1.96
N ALA A 214 1.50 11.34 -2.31
CA ALA A 214 0.64 10.97 -3.42
C ALA A 214 -0.78 10.66 -2.94
N SER A 215 -1.07 9.39 -2.64
CA SER A 215 -2.39 8.93 -2.17
C SER A 215 -2.57 9.03 -0.66
N ASN A 216 -1.53 9.41 0.09
CA ASN A 216 -1.59 9.69 1.52
C ASN A 216 -0.84 11.00 1.83
N GLN A 217 -1.59 12.02 2.27
CA GLN A 217 -1.04 13.33 2.63
C GLN A 217 -1.09 13.58 4.16
N TYR A 218 -1.36 12.54 4.95
CA TYR A 218 -1.39 12.57 6.40
C TYR A 218 -0.04 12.07 6.95
N PHE A 219 0.92 12.98 7.09
CA PHE A 219 2.25 12.62 7.60
C PHE A 219 2.21 12.03 9.02
N ASP A 220 1.28 12.48 9.86
CA ASP A 220 1.10 11.94 11.21
C ASP A 220 0.60 10.49 11.19
N TRP A 221 -0.38 10.15 10.33
CA TRP A 221 -0.77 8.75 10.10
C TRP A 221 0.42 7.91 9.64
N TYR A 222 1.14 8.40 8.63
CA TYR A 222 2.30 7.70 8.08
C TYR A 222 3.37 7.43 9.15
N SER A 223 3.78 8.47 9.88
CA SER A 223 4.84 8.37 10.90
C SER A 223 4.42 7.51 12.09
N MET A 224 3.18 7.64 12.56
CA MET A 224 2.66 6.78 13.62
C MET A 224 2.59 5.31 13.16
N TYR A 225 2.13 5.05 11.93
CA TYR A 225 2.08 3.70 11.35
C TYR A 225 3.48 3.08 11.28
N LYS A 226 4.45 3.76 10.65
CA LYS A 226 5.84 3.29 10.53
C LYS A 226 6.46 3.01 11.88
N SER A 227 6.23 3.89 12.87
CA SER A 227 6.71 3.68 14.24
C SER A 227 6.10 2.43 14.88
N ALA A 228 4.79 2.26 14.77
CA ALA A 228 4.06 1.17 15.41
C ALA A 228 4.29 -0.20 14.75
N THR A 229 4.63 -0.24 13.45
CA THR A 229 4.88 -1.47 12.70
C THR A 229 6.36 -1.82 12.55
N LYS A 230 7.29 -0.94 12.97
CA LYS A 230 8.74 -1.16 12.85
C LYS A 230 9.20 -2.51 13.38
N SER A 231 8.64 -2.96 14.51
CA SER A 231 8.99 -4.23 15.16
C SER A 231 8.44 -5.47 14.47
N LEU A 232 7.55 -5.31 13.47
CA LEU A 232 7.03 -6.41 12.65
C LEU A 232 7.97 -6.73 11.47
N ILE A 233 8.94 -5.85 11.19
CA ILE A 233 9.95 -6.08 10.17
C ILE A 233 11.07 -6.91 10.81
N PRO A 234 11.41 -8.09 10.27
CA PRO A 234 12.53 -8.88 10.78
C PRO A 234 13.81 -8.05 10.84
N ASP A 235 14.54 -8.16 11.95
CA ASP A 235 15.86 -7.56 12.05
C ASP A 235 16.81 -8.24 11.06
N GLY A 236 17.50 -7.44 10.25
CA GLY A 236 18.48 -7.95 9.31
C GLY A 236 18.68 -7.06 8.10
N HIS A 237 19.85 -7.22 7.47
CA HIS A 237 20.20 -6.44 6.28
C HIS A 237 19.34 -6.79 5.07
N VAL A 238 18.73 -7.98 5.02
CA VAL A 238 17.96 -8.43 3.85
C VAL A 238 16.62 -7.71 3.72
N ALA A 239 15.90 -7.50 4.83
CA ALA A 239 14.67 -6.70 4.84
C ALA A 239 14.93 -5.24 4.43
N THR A 240 15.97 -4.61 4.99
CA THR A 240 16.43 -3.27 4.59
C THR A 240 16.78 -3.21 3.09
N LYS A 241 17.42 -4.26 2.56
CA LYS A 241 17.75 -4.34 1.13
C LYS A 241 16.51 -4.41 0.25
N LEU A 242 15.47 -5.12 0.68
CA LEU A 242 14.17 -5.15 -0.01
C LEU A 242 13.52 -3.75 -0.04
N ILE A 243 13.54 -3.03 1.08
CA ILE A 243 13.06 -1.64 1.15
C ILE A 243 13.81 -0.75 0.14
N CYS A 244 15.15 -0.83 0.11
CA CYS A 244 15.96 -0.09 -0.85
C CYS A 244 15.64 -0.43 -2.31
N ALA A 245 15.35 -1.70 -2.63
CA ALA A 245 14.97 -2.12 -3.98
C ALA A 245 13.64 -1.49 -4.41
N VAL A 246 12.63 -1.48 -3.53
CA VAL A 246 11.35 -0.82 -3.79
C VAL A 246 11.54 0.68 -4.02
N HIS A 247 12.30 1.35 -3.15
CA HIS A 247 12.62 2.78 -3.31
C HIS A 247 13.36 3.08 -4.62
N LEU A 248 14.30 2.23 -5.04
CA LEU A 248 15.00 2.35 -6.32
C LEU A 248 14.02 2.34 -7.48
N ILE A 249 13.12 1.34 -7.52
CA ILE A 249 12.15 1.16 -8.61
C ILE A 249 11.24 2.39 -8.72
N VAL A 250 10.68 2.83 -7.59
CA VAL A 250 9.76 3.99 -7.54
C VAL A 250 10.49 5.29 -7.85
N SER A 251 11.64 5.53 -7.24
CA SER A 251 12.45 6.74 -7.46
C SER A 251 12.87 6.87 -8.92
N SER A 252 13.25 5.75 -9.56
CA SER A 252 13.64 5.79 -10.97
C SER A 252 12.49 6.22 -11.88
N ARG A 253 11.27 5.73 -11.62
CA ARG A 253 10.07 6.16 -12.35
C ARG A 253 9.74 7.62 -12.07
N GLN A 254 9.65 8.02 -10.80
CA GLN A 254 9.24 9.37 -10.40
C GLN A 254 10.16 10.46 -10.97
N ARG A 255 11.49 10.25 -10.92
CA ARG A 255 12.46 11.21 -11.47
C ARG A 255 12.41 11.36 -12.99
N GLN A 256 11.80 10.42 -13.70
CA GLN A 256 11.57 10.50 -15.15
C GLN A 256 10.22 11.13 -15.51
N LEU A 257 9.33 11.34 -14.55
CA LEU A 257 7.99 11.91 -14.74
C LEU A 257 7.96 13.45 -14.66
N LEU A 258 8.91 14.12 -15.31
CA LEU A 258 9.14 15.58 -15.20
C LEU A 258 7.94 16.50 -15.53
N LYS A 259 6.92 15.99 -16.25
CA LYS A 259 5.71 16.75 -16.63
C LYS A 259 4.42 16.10 -16.14
N ASN A 260 4.53 15.18 -15.18
CA ASN A 260 3.38 14.55 -14.54
C ASN A 260 2.94 15.39 -13.34
N VAL A 261 1.69 15.85 -13.35
CA VAL A 261 1.14 16.72 -12.30
C VAL A 261 1.22 16.05 -10.94
N SER A 262 0.78 14.80 -10.83
CA SER A 262 0.77 14.07 -9.55
C SER A 262 2.19 13.87 -8.98
N ALA A 263 3.16 13.49 -9.83
CA ALA A 263 4.54 13.31 -9.38
C ALA A 263 5.18 14.64 -8.91
N GLU A 264 4.84 15.75 -9.56
CA GLU A 264 5.33 17.07 -9.16
C GLU A 264 4.65 17.59 -7.89
N ILE A 265 3.35 17.32 -7.70
CA ILE A 265 2.64 17.61 -6.45
C ILE A 265 3.29 16.83 -5.30
N GLU A 266 3.51 15.52 -5.48
CA GLU A 266 4.16 14.67 -4.47
C GLU A 266 5.53 15.23 -4.07
N ARG A 267 6.38 15.56 -5.06
CA ARG A 267 7.71 16.14 -4.82
C ARG A 267 7.63 17.43 -4.01
N ARG A 268 6.77 18.37 -4.42
CA ARG A 268 6.63 19.65 -3.71
C ARG A 268 6.00 19.50 -2.34
N TRP A 269 5.09 18.53 -2.17
CA TRP A 269 4.52 18.22 -0.87
C TRP A 269 5.60 17.71 0.10
N VAL A 270 6.47 16.78 -0.34
CA VAL A 270 7.61 16.29 0.44
C VAL A 270 8.53 17.44 0.87
N GLU A 271 8.78 18.39 -0.04
CA GLU A 271 9.58 19.60 0.25
C GLU A 271 8.89 20.55 1.23
N MET A 272 7.59 20.79 1.04
CA MET A 272 6.77 21.65 1.91
C MET A 272 6.68 21.11 3.33
N VAL A 273 6.57 19.79 3.50
CA VAL A 273 6.54 19.12 4.81
C VAL A 273 7.95 18.93 5.40
N GLU A 274 8.99 19.29 4.65
CA GLU A 274 10.40 19.19 5.02
C GLU A 274 10.83 17.77 5.40
N LEU A 275 10.46 16.79 4.56
CA LEU A 275 10.76 15.39 4.80
C LEU A 275 12.09 14.95 4.17
N GLU A 276 12.72 13.95 4.78
CA GLU A 276 13.89 13.25 4.27
C GLU A 276 13.87 11.76 4.64
N MET A 277 14.57 10.93 3.87
CA MET A 277 14.70 9.51 4.20
C MET A 277 15.65 9.33 5.39
N HIS A 278 15.18 8.67 6.45
CA HIS A 278 16.00 8.37 7.62
C HIS A 278 17.11 7.35 7.30
N GLU A 279 18.25 7.42 8.00
CA GLU A 279 19.38 6.50 7.80
C GLU A 279 18.98 5.02 7.97
N ASP A 280 18.20 4.73 9.01
CA ASP A 280 17.45 3.47 9.12
C ASP A 280 16.22 3.53 8.22
N VAL A 281 16.31 2.98 7.01
CA VAL A 281 15.22 2.97 6.01
C VAL A 281 13.93 2.32 6.50
N ARG A 282 13.97 1.52 7.57
CA ARG A 282 12.76 0.95 8.20
C ARG A 282 11.90 2.03 8.86
N ALA A 283 12.51 3.13 9.30
CA ALA A 283 11.77 4.30 9.78
C ALA A 283 11.11 5.07 8.62
N GLY A 284 11.63 4.94 7.40
CA GLY A 284 11.11 5.62 6.21
C GLY A 284 11.41 7.13 6.22
N MET A 285 10.46 7.92 5.72
CA MET A 285 10.54 9.37 5.66
C MET A 285 10.30 9.98 7.04
N VAL A 286 11.22 10.84 7.47
CA VAL A 286 11.11 11.59 8.72
C VAL A 286 11.17 13.08 8.43
N LYS A 287 10.76 13.89 9.40
CA LYS A 287 10.99 15.33 9.31
C LYS A 287 12.46 15.66 9.52
N LYS A 288 12.95 16.62 8.76
CA LYS A 288 14.26 17.24 8.98
C LYS A 288 14.32 17.83 10.39
N GLU A 289 15.52 17.85 10.96
CA GLU A 289 15.75 18.49 12.25
C GLU A 289 15.34 19.97 12.20
N GLY A 290 14.52 20.40 13.15
CA GLY A 290 14.00 21.77 13.24
C GLY A 290 12.80 22.08 12.33
N ALA A 291 12.32 21.13 11.52
CA ALA A 291 11.12 21.31 10.71
C ALA A 291 9.88 21.59 11.58
N LYS A 292 8.98 22.44 11.07
CA LYS A 292 7.75 22.79 11.79
C LYS A 292 6.79 21.62 11.91
N GLU A 293 5.90 21.64 12.89
CA GLU A 293 4.76 20.71 12.93
C GLU A 293 3.91 20.89 11.67
N TRP A 294 3.51 19.78 11.04
CA TRP A 294 2.74 19.76 9.81
C TRP A 294 1.33 19.38 10.21
N LYS A 295 0.38 20.21 9.83
CA LYS A 295 -1.04 19.94 10.01
C LYS A 295 -1.64 19.88 8.63
N TYR A 296 -2.36 18.80 8.36
CA TYR A 296 -3.04 18.64 7.09
C TYR A 296 -4.01 19.82 6.87
N ASP A 297 -3.84 20.53 5.76
CA ASP A 297 -4.76 21.54 5.28
C ASP A 297 -5.13 21.24 3.82
N LYS A 298 -6.41 21.01 3.57
CA LYS A 298 -6.93 20.73 2.23
C LYS A 298 -6.80 21.95 1.31
N GLY A 299 -6.90 23.16 1.85
CA GLY A 299 -6.74 24.40 1.09
C GLY A 299 -5.33 24.54 0.53
N GLU A 300 -4.31 24.33 1.37
CA GLU A 300 -2.90 24.37 0.93
C GLU A 300 -2.60 23.33 -0.17
N LEU A 301 -3.21 22.15 -0.08
CA LEU A 301 -3.06 21.10 -1.10
C LEU A 301 -3.71 21.47 -2.44
N VAL A 302 -4.89 22.08 -2.41
CA VAL A 302 -5.56 22.59 -3.62
C VAL A 302 -4.74 23.73 -4.24
N GLU A 303 -4.18 24.62 -3.43
CA GLU A 303 -3.29 25.68 -3.91
C GLU A 303 -2.01 25.12 -4.54
N LEU A 304 -1.44 24.08 -3.93
CA LEU A 304 -0.29 23.36 -4.47
C LEU A 304 -0.60 22.74 -5.84
N GLU A 305 -1.72 22.05 -5.97
CA GLU A 305 -2.18 21.47 -7.24
C GLU A 305 -2.37 22.56 -8.31
N LEU A 306 -3.05 23.65 -7.98
CA LEU A 306 -3.25 24.79 -8.89
C LEU A 306 -1.93 25.41 -9.33
N GLN A 307 -0.96 25.53 -8.43
CA GLN A 307 0.36 26.05 -8.77
C GLN A 307 1.10 25.13 -9.74
N VAL A 308 1.07 23.80 -9.51
CA VAL A 308 1.67 22.82 -10.44
C VAL A 308 1.00 22.87 -11.82
N LEU A 309 -0.34 22.99 -11.87
CA LEU A 309 -1.07 23.10 -13.13
C LEU A 309 -0.69 24.36 -13.92
N LYS A 310 -0.54 25.51 -13.24
CA LYS A 310 -0.05 26.77 -13.84
C LYS A 310 1.38 26.64 -14.35
N ASP A 311 2.28 26.07 -13.56
CA ASP A 311 3.69 25.89 -13.94
C ASP A 311 3.84 24.98 -15.17
N PHE A 312 2.91 24.04 -15.35
CA PHE A 312 2.85 23.18 -16.52
C PHE A 312 2.04 23.76 -17.70
N GLY A 313 1.51 24.97 -17.56
CA GLY A 313 0.73 25.65 -18.60
C GLY A 313 -0.58 24.93 -18.95
N ARG A 314 -1.21 24.27 -17.97
CA ARG A 314 -2.47 23.53 -18.17
C ARG A 314 -3.72 24.36 -17.85
N ILE A 315 -3.55 25.46 -17.12
CA ILE A 315 -4.56 26.48 -16.79
C ILE A 315 -3.94 27.87 -16.80
#